data_AF-A0A090Q722-F1
#
_entry.id   AF-A0A090Q722-F1
#
_cell.length_a   1.000
_cell.length_b   1.000
_cell.length_c   1.000
_cell.angle_alpha   90.00
_cell.angle_beta   90.00
_cell.angle_gamma   90.00
#
_symmetry.space_group_name_H-M   'P 1'
#
loop_
_entity.id
_entity.type
_entity.pdbx_description
1 polymer ?
#
loop_
_entity_poly.entity_id
_entity_poly.type
_entity_poly.pdbx_seq_one_letter_code
_entity_poly.pdbx_strand_id
1 'polypeptide(L)'
;MLSVLVVNGGNYIYNLVLGRLLGPAQFADAAILITFLLVLSFLAMTFQLVTAKYAVLLENTQLPSFLKSILKSSLLVGIIAGLMLILFSGQLQEIFHTTSKNMFVIFGVAVPFYFLMSVNRGFLQGKNDFKGLALTYQSEMLVRLGLTLLLLFVLKIDPILIVAIGILVSLILGLFPFKMSSIIQLPSGNIDNHLSNKSNVFS
;
A
#
# COMPACT_ATOMS: atom_id res chain seq x y z
N MET A 1 -18.08 4.95 -5.20
CA MET A 1 -17.88 6.42 -5.14
C MET A 1 -17.85 6.95 -3.70
N LEU A 2 -18.84 6.65 -2.85
CA LEU A 2 -18.84 7.09 -1.44
C LEU A 2 -17.56 6.70 -0.65
N SER A 3 -17.07 5.46 -0.81
CA SER A 3 -15.82 5.04 -0.13
C SER A 3 -14.60 5.90 -0.51
N VAL A 4 -14.52 6.36 -1.75
CA VAL A 4 -13.38 7.19 -2.20
C VAL A 4 -13.50 8.59 -1.60
N LEU A 5 -14.72 9.12 -1.47
CA LEU A 5 -14.96 10.39 -0.79
C LEU A 5 -14.53 10.33 0.68
N VAL A 6 -14.89 9.26 1.39
CA VAL A 6 -14.51 9.06 2.80
C VAL A 6 -12.98 9.01 2.95
N VAL A 7 -12.30 8.26 2.08
CA VAL A 7 -10.83 8.15 2.11
C VAL A 7 -10.16 9.50 1.86
N ASN A 8 -10.62 10.26 0.86
CA ASN A 8 -10.07 11.59 0.59
C ASN A 8 -10.37 12.59 1.72
N GLY A 9 -11.58 12.57 2.29
CA GLY A 9 -11.93 13.37 3.46
C GLY A 9 -11.04 13.06 4.66
N GLY A 10 -10.78 11.78 4.92
CA GLY A 10 -9.85 11.34 5.96
C GLY A 10 -8.41 11.81 5.73
N ASN A 11 -7.91 11.72 4.49
CA ASN A 11 -6.58 12.25 4.13
C ASN A 11 -6.50 13.77 4.26
N TYR A 12 -7.58 14.50 3.96
CA TYR A 12 -7.64 15.94 4.17
C TYR A 12 -7.59 16.29 5.67
N ILE A 13 -8.41 15.61 6.49
CA ILE A 13 -8.40 15.77 7.95
C ILE A 13 -7.01 15.46 8.52
N TYR A 14 -6.38 14.38 8.04
CA TYR A 14 -5.01 14.02 8.43
C TYR A 14 -4.03 15.17 8.21
N ASN A 15 -4.00 15.74 6.99
CA ASN A 15 -3.11 16.86 6.68
C ASN A 15 -3.41 18.11 7.51
N LEU A 16 -4.69 18.42 7.77
CA LEU A 16 -5.09 19.57 8.58
C LEU A 16 -4.63 19.40 10.03
N VAL A 17 -4.86 18.22 10.62
CA VAL A 17 -4.46 17.92 12.00
C VAL A 17 -2.93 17.92 12.13
N LEU A 18 -2.21 17.30 11.20
CA LEU A 18 -0.75 17.33 11.19
C LEU A 18 -0.19 18.75 11.08
N GLY A 19 -0.76 19.58 10.21
CA GLY A 19 -0.33 20.97 10.06
C GLY A 19 -0.51 21.79 11.34
N ARG A 20 -1.51 21.44 12.16
CA ARG A 20 -1.75 22.09 13.45
C ARG A 20 -0.84 21.56 14.57
N LEU A 21 -0.49 20.27 14.56
CA LEU A 21 0.26 19.62 15.65
C LEU A 21 1.79 19.66 15.48
N LEU A 22 2.30 19.53 14.25
CA LEU A 22 3.73 19.31 13.98
C LEU A 22 4.56 20.62 13.89
N GLY A 23 3.91 21.77 13.79
CA GLY A 23 4.58 23.03 13.47
C GLY A 23 5.18 23.04 12.05
N PRO A 24 5.71 24.19 11.58
CA PRO A 24 6.03 24.37 10.16
C PRO A 24 7.14 23.45 9.64
N ALA A 25 8.20 23.21 10.43
CA ALA A 25 9.35 22.43 10.00
C ALA A 25 9.01 20.93 9.84
N GLN A 26 8.41 20.31 10.86
CA GLN A 26 8.06 18.89 10.79
C GLN A 26 6.88 18.63 9.85
N PHE A 27 5.97 19.60 9.67
CA PHE A 27 4.94 19.48 8.65
C PHE A 27 5.52 19.52 7.24
N ALA A 28 6.55 20.33 6.98
CA ALA A 28 7.26 20.31 5.70
C ALA A 28 7.93 18.96 5.43
N ASP A 29 8.57 18.38 6.44
CA ASP A 29 9.14 17.02 6.35
C ASP A 29 8.08 15.96 6.05
N ALA A 30 6.92 16.04 6.71
CA ALA A 30 5.79 15.15 6.44
C ALA A 30 5.27 15.31 5.01
N ALA A 31 5.18 16.54 4.50
CA ALA A 31 4.78 16.83 3.13
C ALA A 31 5.76 16.24 2.10
N ILE A 32 7.07 16.23 2.40
CA ILE A 32 8.08 15.55 1.57
C ILE A 32 7.79 14.05 1.51
N LEU A 33 7.57 13.37 2.64
CA LEU A 33 7.23 11.94 2.64
C LEU A 33 5.96 11.63 1.83
N ILE A 34 4.92 12.47 1.96
CA ILE A 34 3.67 12.34 1.18
C ILE A 34 3.94 12.52 -0.32
N THR A 35 4.81 13.46 -0.68
CA THR A 35 5.19 13.70 -2.08
C THR A 35 5.95 12.51 -2.65
N PHE A 36 6.90 11.93 -1.90
CA PHE A 36 7.55 10.68 -2.28
C PHE A 36 6.56 9.54 -2.46
N LEU A 37 5.59 9.41 -1.54
CA LEU A 37 4.53 8.41 -1.67
C LEU A 37 3.71 8.63 -2.94
N LEU A 38 3.39 9.87 -3.31
CA LEU A 38 2.68 10.21 -4.54
C LEU A 38 3.47 9.83 -5.78
N VAL A 39 4.78 10.14 -5.83
CA VAL A 39 5.65 9.73 -6.95
C VAL A 39 5.70 8.20 -7.07
N LEU A 40 5.89 7.49 -5.96
CA LEU A 40 5.86 6.03 -5.94
C LEU A 40 4.47 5.48 -6.30
N SER A 41 3.39 6.19 -5.99
CA SER A 41 2.01 5.83 -6.35
C SER A 41 1.83 5.71 -7.85
N PHE A 42 2.42 6.61 -8.63
CA PHE A 42 2.38 6.51 -10.08
C PHE A 42 3.09 5.26 -10.60
N LEU A 43 4.27 4.94 -10.06
CA LEU A 43 5.03 3.74 -10.44
C LEU A 43 4.30 2.46 -10.05
N ALA A 44 3.75 2.42 -8.83
CA ALA A 44 3.02 1.26 -8.35
C ALA A 44 1.73 1.04 -9.15
N MET A 45 1.03 2.11 -9.55
CA MET A 45 -0.19 2.02 -10.33
C MET A 45 -0.02 1.24 -11.64
N THR A 46 1.18 1.24 -12.24
CA THR A 46 1.48 0.38 -13.38
C THR A 46 1.26 -1.10 -13.06
N PHE A 47 1.73 -1.56 -11.90
CA PHE A 47 1.49 -2.93 -11.43
C PHE A 47 0.01 -3.20 -11.16
N GLN A 48 -0.70 -2.25 -10.55
CA GLN A 48 -2.14 -2.35 -10.31
C GLN A 48 -2.93 -2.53 -11.62
N LEU A 49 -2.67 -1.68 -12.63
CA LEU A 49 -3.37 -1.72 -13.92
C LEU A 49 -3.07 -2.99 -14.71
N VAL A 50 -1.79 -3.39 -14.76
CA VAL A 50 -1.37 -4.65 -15.40
C VAL A 50 -2.02 -5.85 -14.71
N THR A 51 -2.00 -5.88 -13.37
CA THR A 51 -2.62 -6.97 -12.61
C THR A 51 -4.13 -7.01 -12.84
N ALA A 52 -4.82 -5.87 -12.83
CA ALA A 52 -6.26 -5.80 -13.10
C ALA A 52 -6.61 -6.33 -14.49
N LYS A 53 -5.86 -5.91 -15.52
CA LYS A 53 -6.04 -6.35 -16.90
C LYS A 53 -5.89 -7.88 -17.02
N TYR A 54 -4.79 -8.44 -16.53
CA TYR A 54 -4.52 -9.86 -16.68
C TYR A 54 -5.31 -10.75 -15.70
N ALA A 55 -5.80 -10.22 -14.58
CA ALA A 55 -6.74 -10.93 -13.71
C ALA A 55 -8.11 -11.18 -14.38
N VAL A 56 -8.45 -10.39 -15.40
CA VAL A 56 -9.64 -10.57 -16.26
C VAL A 56 -9.32 -11.46 -17.46
N LEU A 57 -8.18 -11.23 -18.14
CA LEU A 57 -7.86 -11.88 -19.41
C LEU A 57 -7.34 -13.32 -19.28
N LEU A 58 -6.66 -13.65 -18.18
CA LEU A 58 -6.04 -14.97 -18.02
C LEU A 58 -7.03 -15.99 -17.46
N GLU A 59 -6.96 -17.20 -18.02
CA GLU A 59 -7.68 -18.37 -17.53
C GLU A 59 -7.18 -18.82 -16.14
N ASN A 60 -8.02 -19.58 -15.44
CA ASN A 60 -7.74 -20.03 -14.06
C ASN A 60 -6.46 -20.87 -13.92
N THR A 61 -5.98 -21.51 -14.98
CA THR A 61 -4.73 -22.30 -15.00
C THR A 61 -3.48 -21.43 -15.10
N GLN A 62 -3.55 -20.31 -15.84
CA GLN A 62 -2.42 -19.42 -16.10
C GLN A 62 -2.31 -18.29 -15.06
N LEU A 63 -3.46 -17.88 -14.49
CA LEU A 63 -3.56 -16.79 -13.53
C LEU A 63 -2.64 -16.97 -12.30
N PRO A 64 -2.55 -18.13 -11.63
CA PRO A 64 -1.67 -18.30 -10.46
C PRO A 64 -0.18 -18.08 -10.78
N SER A 65 0.27 -18.50 -11.96
CA SER A 65 1.67 -18.31 -12.40
C SER A 65 1.97 -16.83 -12.66
N PHE A 66 1.05 -16.14 -13.35
CA PHE A 66 1.14 -14.69 -13.56
C PHE A 66 1.17 -13.93 -12.23
N LEU A 67 0.28 -14.26 -11.29
CA LEU A 67 0.21 -13.60 -9.98
C LEU A 67 1.48 -13.79 -9.16
N LYS A 68 2.09 -14.99 -9.18
CA LYS A 68 3.41 -15.24 -8.56
C LYS A 68 4.50 -14.37 -9.20
N SER A 69 4.51 -14.28 -10.54
CA SER A 69 5.50 -13.50 -11.29
C SER A 69 5.38 -11.99 -11.02
N ILE A 70 4.17 -11.43 -11.10
CA ILE A 70 3.94 -10.00 -10.90
C ILE A 70 4.18 -9.60 -9.44
N LEU A 71 3.83 -10.44 -8.47
CA LEU A 71 4.19 -10.21 -7.06
C LEU A 71 5.70 -10.18 -6.87
N LYS A 72 6.44 -11.16 -7.40
CA LYS A 72 7.90 -11.20 -7.30
C LYS A 72 8.55 -9.98 -7.94
N SER A 73 8.09 -9.57 -9.13
CA SER A 73 8.59 -8.38 -9.82
C SER A 73 8.27 -7.10 -9.06
N SER A 74 7.05 -6.96 -8.52
CA SER A 74 6.65 -5.79 -7.72
C SER A 74 7.46 -5.69 -6.44
N LEU A 75 7.74 -6.83 -5.78
CA LEU A 75 8.54 -6.89 -4.57
C LEU A 75 10.00 -6.53 -4.87
N LEU A 76 10.57 -7.06 -5.95
CA LEU A 76 11.94 -6.74 -6.35
C LEU A 76 12.10 -5.24 -6.63
N VAL A 77 11.19 -4.65 -7.42
CA VAL A 77 11.20 -3.20 -7.70
C VAL A 77 11.01 -2.39 -6.43
N GLY A 78 10.09 -2.80 -5.56
CA GLY A 78 9.87 -2.13 -4.27
C GLY A 78 11.08 -2.21 -3.34
N ILE A 79 11.79 -3.35 -3.29
CA ILE A 79 13.03 -3.52 -2.53
C ILE A 79 14.13 -2.63 -3.10
N ILE A 80 14.32 -2.61 -4.42
CA ILE A 80 15.34 -1.76 -5.06
C ILE A 80 15.05 -0.28 -4.76
N ALA A 81 13.81 0.18 -4.95
CA ALA A 81 13.42 1.55 -4.67
C ALA A 81 13.56 1.91 -3.18
N GLY A 82 13.14 1.01 -2.28
CA GLY A 82 13.29 1.18 -0.84
C GLY A 82 14.75 1.24 -0.40
N LEU A 83 15.59 0.35 -0.92
CA LEU A 83 17.03 0.35 -0.66
C LEU A 83 17.70 1.64 -1.17
N MET A 84 17.32 2.13 -2.35
CA MET A 84 17.84 3.41 -2.85
C MET A 84 17.50 4.56 -1.89
N LEU A 85 16.28 4.63 -1.36
CA LEU A 85 15.90 5.65 -0.37
C LEU A 85 16.70 5.51 0.94
N ILE A 86 16.96 4.29 1.39
CA ILE A 86 17.75 4.04 2.61
C ILE A 86 19.21 4.43 2.40
N LEU A 87 19.82 3.98 1.30
CA LEU A 87 21.23 4.24 0.98
C LEU A 87 21.51 5.73 0.79
N PHE A 88 20.59 6.45 0.13
CA PHE A 88 20.70 7.88 -0.11
C PHE A 88 20.04 8.75 0.96
N SER A 89 19.62 8.18 2.09
CA SER A 89 18.87 8.91 3.13
C SER A 89 19.59 10.14 3.68
N GLY A 90 20.92 10.10 3.78
CA GLY A 90 21.73 11.25 4.21
C GLY A 90 21.74 12.37 3.16
N GLN A 91 21.95 12.04 1.89
CA GLN A 91 21.94 13.00 0.79
C GLN A 91 20.54 13.60 0.60
N LEU A 92 19.49 12.79 0.75
CA LEU A 92 18.11 13.26 0.74
C LEU A 92 17.86 14.24 1.89
N GLN A 93 18.40 13.96 3.08
CA GLN A 93 18.30 14.90 4.20
C GLN A 93 18.93 16.26 3.87
N GLU A 94 20.11 16.26 3.26
CA GLU A 94 20.83 17.48 2.88
C GLU A 94 20.11 18.26 1.76
N ILE A 95 19.66 17.58 0.70
CA ILE A 95 18.97 18.19 -0.45
C ILE A 95 17.64 18.83 -0.03
N PHE A 96 16.87 18.12 0.80
CA PHE A 96 15.55 18.58 1.22
C PHE A 96 15.56 19.39 2.52
N HIS A 97 16.73 19.60 3.13
CA HIS A 97 16.90 20.29 4.41
C HIS A 97 15.98 19.76 5.52
N THR A 98 15.81 18.44 5.58
CA THR A 98 14.89 17.80 6.53
C THR A 98 15.52 17.64 7.91
N THR A 99 14.67 17.54 8.94
CA THR A 99 15.14 17.41 10.32
C THR A 99 15.81 16.07 10.62
N SER A 100 15.45 14.99 9.91
CA SER A 100 15.93 13.64 10.22
C SER A 100 16.02 12.71 9.01
N LYS A 101 17.22 12.22 8.68
CA LYS A 101 17.41 11.16 7.65
C LYS A 101 16.64 9.87 7.94
N ASN A 102 16.37 9.59 9.22
CA ASN A 102 15.73 8.35 9.63
C ASN A 102 14.29 8.25 9.11
N MET A 103 13.65 9.39 8.80
CA MET A 103 12.33 9.40 8.16
C MET A 103 12.36 8.71 6.79
N PHE A 104 13.42 8.93 6.00
CA PHE A 104 13.61 8.28 4.70
C PHE A 104 13.95 6.80 4.84
N VAL A 105 14.66 6.42 5.90
CA VAL A 105 14.97 5.00 6.16
C VAL A 105 13.69 4.23 6.47
N ILE A 106 12.86 4.73 7.39
CA ILE A 106 11.57 4.11 7.75
C ILE A 106 10.64 4.08 6.54
N PHE A 107 10.56 5.18 5.79
CA PHE A 107 9.77 5.25 4.58
C PHE A 107 10.27 4.27 3.51
N GLY A 108 11.58 4.12 3.35
CA GLY A 108 12.21 3.14 2.44
C GLY A 108 11.79 1.71 2.74
N VAL A 109 11.66 1.34 4.03
CA VAL A 109 11.14 0.03 4.45
C VAL A 109 9.65 -0.14 4.08
N ALA A 110 8.88 0.94 3.99
CA ALA A 110 7.48 0.89 3.59
C ALA A 110 7.27 0.64 2.09
N VAL A 111 8.23 1.02 1.24
CA VAL A 111 8.11 0.97 -0.22
C VAL A 111 7.82 -0.44 -0.76
N PRO A 112 8.52 -1.53 -0.35
CA PRO A 112 8.19 -2.88 -0.77
C PRO A 112 6.72 -3.26 -0.54
N PHE A 113 6.17 -2.92 0.63
CA PHE A 113 4.78 -3.21 0.97
C PHE A 113 3.81 -2.42 0.11
N TYR A 114 4.18 -1.19 -0.26
CA TYR A 114 3.38 -0.37 -1.15
C TYR A 114 3.18 -1.02 -2.54
N PHE A 115 4.25 -1.54 -3.13
CA PHE A 115 4.19 -2.24 -4.42
C PHE A 115 3.37 -3.53 -4.33
N LEU A 116 3.55 -4.32 -3.27
CA LEU A 116 2.73 -5.51 -3.01
C LEU A 116 1.24 -5.16 -2.87
N MET A 117 0.93 -4.08 -2.15
CA MET A 117 -0.44 -3.59 -1.97
C MET A 117 -1.06 -3.19 -3.30
N SER A 118 -0.29 -2.54 -4.18
CA SER A 118 -0.75 -2.14 -5.50
C SER A 118 -1.13 -3.35 -6.38
N VAL A 119 -0.35 -4.43 -6.34
CA VAL A 119 -0.69 -5.70 -7.01
C VAL A 119 -1.97 -6.31 -6.44
N ASN A 120 -2.12 -6.36 -5.11
CA ASN A 120 -3.35 -6.85 -4.47
C ASN A 120 -4.58 -6.02 -4.88
N ARG A 121 -4.47 -4.69 -4.90
CA ARG A 121 -5.53 -3.79 -5.36
C ARG A 121 -5.90 -4.04 -6.82
N GLY A 122 -4.91 -4.25 -7.68
CA GLY A 122 -5.11 -4.58 -9.08
C GLY A 122 -5.88 -5.89 -9.26
N PHE A 123 -5.51 -6.91 -8.48
CA PHE A 123 -6.21 -8.18 -8.50
C PHE A 123 -7.68 -8.06 -8.03
N LEU A 124 -7.94 -7.36 -6.92
CA LEU A 124 -9.29 -7.09 -6.43
C LEU A 124 -10.12 -6.31 -7.46
N GLN A 125 -9.51 -5.32 -8.11
CA GLN A 125 -10.13 -4.53 -9.17
C GLN A 125 -10.48 -5.40 -10.39
N GLY A 126 -9.57 -6.26 -10.84
CA GLY A 126 -9.82 -7.17 -11.97
C GLY A 126 -10.90 -8.23 -11.68
N LYS A 127 -11.05 -8.66 -10.43
CA LYS A 127 -12.14 -9.58 -10.01
C LYS A 127 -13.44 -8.89 -9.64
N ASN A 128 -13.56 -7.58 -9.88
CA ASN A 128 -14.72 -6.75 -9.49
C ASN A 128 -15.03 -6.81 -7.98
N ASP A 129 -14.05 -7.12 -7.13
CA ASP A 129 -14.19 -7.11 -5.67
C ASP A 129 -13.97 -5.70 -5.12
N PHE A 130 -14.89 -4.80 -5.46
CA PHE A 130 -14.85 -3.40 -5.03
C PHE A 130 -15.01 -3.23 -3.51
N LYS A 131 -15.61 -4.21 -2.83
CA LYS A 131 -15.70 -4.23 -1.36
C LYS A 131 -14.31 -4.48 -0.75
N GLY A 132 -13.61 -5.51 -1.22
CA GLY A 132 -12.22 -5.76 -0.82
C GLY A 132 -11.32 -4.58 -1.14
N LEU A 133 -11.45 -4.01 -2.34
CA LEU A 133 -10.68 -2.83 -2.76
C LEU A 133 -10.94 -1.64 -1.84
N ALA A 134 -12.19 -1.33 -1.53
CA ALA A 134 -12.57 -0.25 -0.60
C ALA A 134 -11.96 -0.47 0.80
N LEU A 135 -11.96 -1.71 1.30
CA LEU A 135 -11.35 -2.03 2.59
C LEU A 135 -9.85 -1.76 2.60
N THR A 136 -9.12 -2.05 1.52
CA THR A 136 -7.68 -1.73 1.45
C THR A 136 -7.42 -0.22 1.55
N TYR A 137 -8.26 0.62 0.92
CA TYR A 137 -8.09 2.08 0.96
C TYR A 137 -8.52 2.67 2.31
N GLN A 138 -9.62 2.17 2.88
CA GLN A 138 -10.10 2.63 4.18
C GLN A 138 -9.18 2.20 5.31
N SER A 139 -8.68 0.96 5.30
CA SER A 139 -7.72 0.49 6.31
C SER A 139 -6.41 1.29 6.26
N GLU A 140 -5.84 1.52 5.07
CA GLU A 140 -4.67 2.38 4.89
C GLU A 140 -4.93 3.77 5.51
N MET A 141 -6.03 4.43 5.12
CA MET A 141 -6.34 5.78 5.60
C MET A 141 -6.60 5.82 7.11
N LEU A 142 -7.42 4.92 7.64
CA LEU A 142 -7.79 4.90 9.06
C LEU A 142 -6.60 4.55 9.95
N VAL A 143 -5.75 3.62 9.52
CA VAL A 143 -4.51 3.31 10.23
C VAL A 143 -3.58 4.50 10.18
N ARG A 144 -3.37 5.11 8.99
CA ARG A 144 -2.50 6.29 8.88
C ARG A 144 -2.97 7.42 9.78
N LEU A 145 -4.26 7.74 9.77
CA LEU A 145 -4.82 8.79 10.61
C LEU A 145 -4.81 8.40 12.09
N GLY A 146 -5.47 7.31 12.45
CA GLY A 146 -5.67 6.91 13.84
C GLY A 146 -4.38 6.52 14.55
N LEU A 147 -3.53 5.72 13.91
CA LEU A 147 -2.27 5.28 14.51
C LEU A 147 -1.29 6.45 14.67
N THR A 148 -1.14 7.30 13.64
CA THR A 148 -0.22 8.45 13.74
C THR A 148 -0.65 9.38 14.87
N LEU A 149 -1.95 9.72 14.94
CA LEU A 149 -2.44 10.57 16.03
C LEU A 149 -2.26 9.91 17.40
N LEU A 150 -2.62 8.64 17.54
CA LEU A 150 -2.43 7.90 18.79
C LEU A 150 -0.97 7.93 19.23
N LEU A 151 -0.04 7.62 18.32
CA LEU A 151 1.39 7.60 18.62
C LEU A 151 1.93 9.00 18.93
N LEU A 152 1.45 10.06 18.28
CA LEU A 152 1.83 11.45 18.58
C LEU A 152 1.45 11.87 20.01
N PHE A 153 0.31 11.39 20.52
CA PHE A 153 -0.11 11.70 21.89
C PHE A 153 0.54 10.81 22.96
N VAL A 154 0.87 9.56 22.61
CA VAL A 154 1.39 8.57 23.57
C VAL A 154 2.92 8.60 23.65
N LEU A 155 3.61 8.70 22.50
CA LEU A 155 5.07 8.63 22.43
C LEU A 155 5.68 10.02 22.43
N LYS A 156 6.68 10.24 23.28
CA LYS A 156 7.49 11.47 23.33
C LYS A 156 8.77 11.32 22.51
N ILE A 157 8.64 10.81 21.28
CA ILE A 157 9.75 10.73 20.31
C ILE A 157 9.54 11.75 19.20
N ASP A 158 10.52 11.85 18.30
CA ASP A 158 10.46 12.78 17.17
C ASP A 158 9.18 12.56 16.32
N PRO A 159 8.28 13.56 16.24
CA PRO A 159 7.01 13.46 15.54
C PRO A 159 7.12 13.01 14.07
N ILE A 160 8.20 13.37 13.36
CA ILE A 160 8.35 12.94 11.97
C ILE A 160 8.61 11.44 11.84
N LEU A 161 9.28 10.83 12.82
CA LEU A 161 9.46 9.38 12.87
C LEU A 161 8.13 8.69 13.12
N ILE A 162 7.27 9.28 13.96
CA ILE A 162 5.91 8.78 14.20
C ILE A 162 5.10 8.80 12.90
N VAL A 163 5.17 9.89 12.13
CA VAL A 163 4.51 9.99 10.81
C VAL A 163 5.04 8.93 9.85
N ALA A 164 6.36 8.74 9.76
CA ALA A 164 6.96 7.72 8.90
C ALA A 164 6.54 6.29 9.30
N ILE A 165 6.47 6.00 10.60
CA ILE A 165 5.98 4.73 11.14
C ILE A 165 4.48 4.56 10.82
N GLY A 166 3.69 5.62 10.98
CA GLY A 166 2.27 5.63 10.64
C GLY A 166 2.05 5.29 9.15
N ILE A 167 2.87 5.85 8.27
CA ILE A 167 2.87 5.48 6.84
C ILE A 167 3.23 3.99 6.70
N LEU A 168 4.35 3.53 7.23
CA LEU A 168 4.79 2.13 7.14
C LEU A 168 3.69 1.15 7.56
N VAL A 169 3.13 1.32 8.76
CA VAL A 169 2.09 0.43 9.29
C VAL A 169 0.80 0.55 8.46
N SER A 170 0.46 1.75 7.95
CA SER A 170 -0.69 1.93 7.07
C SER A 170 -0.58 1.12 5.78
N LEU A 171 0.62 1.01 5.20
CA LEU A 171 0.85 0.25 3.97
C LEU A 171 0.81 -1.26 4.22
N ILE A 172 1.32 -1.71 5.37
CA ILE A 172 1.24 -3.11 5.77
C ILE A 172 -0.21 -3.51 6.01
N LEU A 173 -0.97 -2.73 6.78
CA LEU A 173 -2.38 -3.04 7.05
C LEU A 173 -3.28 -2.80 5.83
N GLY A 174 -2.89 -1.89 4.93
CA GLY A 174 -3.54 -1.69 3.63
C GLY A 174 -3.44 -2.90 2.69
N LEU A 175 -2.56 -3.88 2.96
CA LEU A 175 -2.56 -5.17 2.26
C LEU A 175 -3.81 -6.00 2.55
N PHE A 176 -4.51 -5.73 3.67
CA PHE A 176 -5.69 -6.49 4.06
C PHE A 176 -6.95 -5.98 3.33
N PRO A 177 -7.77 -6.87 2.72
CA PRO A 177 -7.61 -8.32 2.65
C PRO A 177 -6.63 -8.73 1.53
N PHE A 178 -5.67 -9.59 1.87
CA PHE A 178 -4.74 -10.15 0.88
C PHE A 178 -5.33 -11.42 0.27
N LYS A 179 -6.17 -11.26 -0.77
CA LYS A 179 -6.96 -12.36 -1.35
C LYS A 179 -6.24 -13.17 -2.42
N MET A 180 -5.01 -12.81 -2.75
CA MET A 180 -4.22 -13.51 -3.77
C MET A 180 -3.66 -14.85 -3.27
N SER A 181 -3.44 -14.98 -1.96
CA SER A 181 -2.85 -16.14 -1.32
C SER A 181 -3.64 -17.44 -1.56
N SER A 182 -4.97 -17.36 -1.54
CA SER A 182 -5.84 -18.51 -1.79
C SER A 182 -5.74 -19.06 -3.21
N ILE A 183 -5.45 -18.21 -4.19
CA ILE A 183 -5.33 -18.61 -5.61
C ILE A 183 -3.93 -19.13 -5.93
N ILE A 184 -2.91 -18.58 -5.26
CA ILE A 184 -1.50 -18.98 -5.41
C ILE A 184 -1.24 -20.40 -4.87
N GLN A 185 -2.05 -20.84 -3.88
CA GLN A 185 -1.93 -22.14 -3.21
C GLN A 185 -2.68 -23.29 -3.89
N LEU A 186 -3.58 -23.01 -4.85
CA LEU A 186 -4.30 -24.07 -5.55
C LEU A 186 -3.32 -24.90 -6.40
N PRO A 187 -3.24 -26.23 -6.20
CA PRO A 187 -2.49 -27.10 -7.09
C PRO A 187 -3.09 -27.00 -8.49
N SER A 188 -2.25 -26.91 -9.50
CA SER A 188 -2.60 -26.73 -10.92
C SER A 188 -3.55 -27.79 -11.50
N GLY A 189 -3.93 -28.82 -10.73
CA GLY A 189 -4.74 -29.97 -11.17
C GLY A 189 -6.06 -30.19 -10.40
N ASN A 190 -6.55 -29.26 -9.57
CA ASN A 190 -7.77 -29.49 -8.77
C ASN A 190 -8.89 -28.44 -8.96
N ILE A 191 -8.81 -27.62 -10.01
CA ILE A 191 -9.74 -26.51 -10.26
C ILE A 191 -11.13 -27.01 -10.69
N ASP A 192 -11.21 -28.17 -11.33
CA ASP A 192 -12.46 -28.68 -11.91
C ASP A 192 -13.49 -29.11 -10.83
N ASN A 193 -13.03 -29.56 -9.67
CA ASN A 193 -13.92 -30.07 -8.62
C ASN A 193 -14.57 -28.96 -7.76
N HIS A 194 -13.97 -27.76 -7.69
CA HIS A 194 -14.47 -26.73 -6.77
C HIS A 194 -15.58 -25.84 -7.38
N LEU A 195 -15.70 -25.82 -8.71
CA LEU A 195 -16.77 -25.10 -9.43
C LEU A 195 -17.98 -26.01 -9.76
N SER A 196 -17.78 -27.32 -9.95
CA SER A 196 -18.88 -28.28 -10.12
C SER A 196 -19.77 -28.36 -8.87
N ASN A 197 -19.19 -28.22 -7.68
CA ASN A 197 -19.95 -28.30 -6.43
C ASN A 197 -20.77 -27.03 -6.12
N LYS A 198 -20.62 -25.94 -6.91
CA LYS A 198 -21.48 -24.75 -6.82
C LYS A 198 -22.60 -24.72 -7.86
N SER A 199 -22.49 -25.48 -8.96
CA SER A 199 -23.57 -25.60 -9.94
C SER A 199 -24.66 -26.60 -9.52
N ASN A 200 -24.35 -27.57 -8.67
CA ASN A 200 -25.31 -28.60 -8.23
C ASN A 200 -26.17 -28.20 -7.02
N VAL A 201 -26.08 -26.95 -6.55
CA VAL A 201 -26.93 -26.43 -5.45
C VAL A 201 -28.14 -25.63 -5.99
N PHE A 202 -28.26 -25.49 -7.31
CA PHE A 202 -29.37 -24.79 -7.97
C PHE A 202 -30.12 -25.66 -9.01
N SER A 203 -30.03 -26.99 -8.91
CA SER A 203 -30.89 -27.93 -9.64
C SER A 203 -31.94 -28.54 -8.72
#